data_AF-A0A978SFE0-F1
#
_entry.id   AF-A0A978SFE0-F1
#
_cell.length_a   1.000
_cell.length_b   1.000
_cell.length_c   1.000
_cell.angle_alpha   90.00
_cell.angle_beta   90.00
_cell.angle_gamma   90.00
#
_symmetry.space_group_name_H-M   'P 1'
#
loop_
_entity.id
_entity.type
_entity.pdbx_description
1 polymer ?
#
loop_
_entity_poly.entity_id
_entity_poly.type
_entity_poly.pdbx_seq_one_letter_code
_entity_poly.pdbx_strand_id
1 'polypeptide(L)'
;MQLVALTTVERSLAHGVKIEHKSTPAIEVTAIYDSGEPMKNAQVTVYPPSSDNAWTKGTTNDQGKFNFVPDISKAGNWEVKIRQAGHGGIVVVPVGEGAIANSTGQASTAATTQGSSFTPLQILLMVGSVTWGFVGTALYFSGRKV
;
A
#
# COMPACT_ATOMS: atom_id res chain seq x y z
N MET A 1 -44.05 -32.33 -65.03
CA MET A 1 -42.58 -32.43 -65.02
C MET A 1 -42.10 -31.49 -63.92
N GLN A 2 -41.74 -32.02 -62.76
CA GLN A 2 -41.54 -31.25 -61.52
C GLN A 2 -40.04 -31.05 -61.30
N LEU A 3 -39.61 -29.80 -61.26
CA LEU A 3 -38.21 -29.42 -61.11
C LEU A 3 -37.86 -29.42 -59.60
N VAL A 4 -36.94 -30.29 -59.19
CA VAL A 4 -36.42 -30.36 -57.83
C VAL A 4 -35.14 -29.52 -57.78
N ALA A 5 -35.14 -28.45 -56.98
CA ALA A 5 -33.96 -27.62 -56.74
C ALA A 5 -33.14 -28.20 -55.57
N LEU A 6 -31.86 -28.53 -55.80
CA LEU A 6 -30.91 -28.90 -54.74
C LEU A 6 -30.26 -27.63 -54.18
N THR A 7 -30.65 -27.22 -52.97
CA THR A 7 -29.93 -26.20 -52.20
C THR A 7 -28.79 -26.87 -51.42
N THR A 8 -27.56 -26.46 -51.67
CA THR A 8 -26.37 -26.90 -50.91
C THR A 8 -26.42 -26.36 -49.49
N VAL A 9 -26.38 -27.25 -48.49
CA VAL A 9 -26.28 -26.87 -47.08
C VAL A 9 -24.85 -26.45 -46.79
N GLU A 10 -24.59 -25.15 -46.63
CA GLU A 10 -23.31 -24.67 -46.16
C GLU A 10 -23.11 -25.06 -44.69
N ARG A 11 -22.03 -25.79 -44.42
CA ARG A 11 -21.68 -26.22 -43.06
C ARG A 11 -21.02 -25.04 -42.35
N SER A 12 -21.74 -24.34 -41.49
CA SER A 12 -21.16 -23.24 -40.70
C SER A 12 -20.14 -23.79 -39.70
N LEU A 13 -18.88 -23.37 -39.82
CA LEU A 13 -17.84 -23.61 -38.80
C LEU A 13 -18.05 -22.64 -37.64
N ALA A 14 -18.93 -22.98 -36.71
CA ALA A 14 -19.03 -22.28 -35.44
C ALA A 14 -17.76 -22.58 -34.63
N HIS A 15 -16.97 -21.56 -34.30
CA HIS A 15 -15.84 -21.72 -33.40
C HIS A 15 -16.35 -21.98 -31.97
N GLY A 16 -15.81 -23.00 -31.31
CA GLY A 16 -16.07 -23.25 -29.88
C GLY A 16 -15.13 -22.38 -29.02
N VAL A 17 -15.65 -21.82 -27.93
CA VAL A 17 -14.85 -21.10 -26.93
C VAL A 17 -14.77 -21.95 -25.66
N LYS A 18 -13.56 -22.20 -25.16
CA LYS A 18 -13.32 -22.78 -23.83
C LYS A 18 -13.01 -21.63 -22.86
N ILE A 19 -13.83 -21.49 -21.82
CA ILE A 19 -13.66 -20.47 -20.78
C ILE A 19 -13.27 -21.18 -19.48
N GLU A 20 -12.18 -20.73 -18.86
CA GLU A 20 -11.74 -21.19 -17.54
C GLU A 20 -11.75 -20.01 -16.57
N HIS A 21 -12.01 -20.28 -15.30
CA HIS A 21 -11.99 -19.26 -14.24
C HIS A 21 -11.28 -19.79 -13.01
N LYS A 22 -10.70 -18.88 -12.22
CA LYS A 22 -10.11 -19.17 -10.92
C LYS A 22 -10.36 -18.00 -9.98
N SER A 23 -10.83 -18.29 -8.77
CA SER A 23 -10.92 -17.30 -7.70
C SER A 23 -9.57 -17.15 -7.01
N THR A 24 -9.07 -15.93 -6.89
CA THR A 24 -7.80 -15.61 -6.23
C THR A 24 -7.99 -14.44 -5.27
N PRO A 25 -7.35 -14.44 -4.09
CA PRO A 25 -7.33 -13.28 -3.21
C PRO A 25 -6.71 -12.06 -3.92
N ALA A 26 -7.29 -10.88 -3.68
CA ALA A 26 -6.79 -9.61 -4.18
C ALA A 26 -6.51 -8.67 -3.01
N ILE A 27 -5.56 -7.77 -3.20
CA ILE A 27 -5.23 -6.69 -2.29
C ILE A 27 -5.84 -5.40 -2.82
N GLU A 28 -6.63 -4.74 -1.99
CA GLU A 28 -7.14 -3.39 -2.23
C GLU A 28 -6.26 -2.38 -1.50
N VAL A 29 -5.82 -1.34 -2.21
CA VAL A 29 -5.23 -0.14 -1.62
C VAL A 29 -6.15 1.04 -1.85
N THR A 30 -6.28 1.90 -0.85
CA THR A 30 -7.09 3.12 -0.91
C THR A 30 -6.20 4.34 -0.69
N ALA A 31 -6.28 5.30 -1.60
CA ALA A 31 -5.51 6.53 -1.60
C ALA A 31 -6.44 7.73 -1.40
N ILE A 32 -6.22 8.49 -0.33
CA ILE A 32 -7.05 9.62 0.09
C ILE A 32 -6.09 10.77 0.44
N TYR A 33 -6.43 11.98 0.04
CA TYR A 33 -5.72 13.20 0.45
C TYR A 33 -5.96 13.49 1.94
N ASP A 34 -5.12 14.32 2.55
CA ASP A 34 -5.31 14.74 3.96
C ASP A 34 -6.63 15.51 4.17
N SER A 35 -7.21 16.05 3.09
CA SER A 35 -8.55 16.65 3.08
C SER A 35 -9.69 15.64 3.21
N GLY A 36 -9.42 14.34 3.07
CA GLY A 36 -10.41 13.28 2.98
C GLY A 36 -10.93 13.01 1.56
N GLU A 37 -10.50 13.77 0.55
CA GLU A 37 -10.89 13.55 -0.84
C GLU A 37 -10.16 12.33 -1.44
N PRO A 38 -10.84 11.44 -2.19
CA PRO A 38 -10.18 10.35 -2.87
C PRO A 38 -9.17 10.83 -3.93
N MET A 39 -8.00 10.18 -3.98
CA MET A 39 -7.03 10.41 -5.05
C MET A 39 -7.48 9.69 -6.32
N LYS A 40 -8.44 10.25 -7.07
CA LYS A 40 -8.98 9.67 -8.32
C LYS A 40 -7.96 9.74 -9.45
N ASN A 41 -7.82 8.67 -10.22
CA ASN A 41 -6.87 8.55 -11.35
C ASN A 41 -5.39 8.75 -10.94
N ALA A 42 -5.05 8.46 -9.69
CA ALA A 42 -3.67 8.46 -9.23
C ALA A 42 -2.91 7.28 -9.85
N GLN A 43 -1.68 7.51 -10.29
CA GLN A 43 -0.82 6.48 -10.87
C GLN A 43 -0.36 5.52 -9.76
N VAL A 44 -0.52 4.22 -10.00
CA VAL A 44 -0.09 3.15 -9.09
C VAL A 44 0.97 2.31 -9.76
N THR A 45 2.04 1.99 -9.02
CA THR A 45 3.06 1.01 -9.41
C THR A 45 3.31 0.08 -8.24
N VAL A 46 3.22 -1.23 -8.49
CA VAL A 46 3.40 -2.28 -7.48
C VAL A 46 4.72 -2.99 -7.74
N TYR A 47 5.53 -3.15 -6.70
CA TYR A 47 6.81 -3.85 -6.76
C TYR A 47 6.78 -5.09 -5.84
N PRO A 48 7.23 -6.26 -6.34
CA PRO A 48 7.39 -7.43 -5.49
C PRO A 48 8.62 -7.27 -4.58
N PRO A 49 8.75 -8.11 -3.53
CA PRO A 49 9.88 -8.08 -2.63
C PRO A 49 11.21 -8.21 -3.38
N SER A 50 12.20 -7.40 -2.99
CA SER A 50 13.58 -7.44 -3.52
C SER A 50 13.69 -7.25 -5.04
N SER A 51 12.76 -6.52 -5.67
CA SER A 51 12.73 -6.32 -7.12
C SER A 51 12.39 -4.88 -7.48
N ASP A 52 13.24 -4.25 -8.30
CA ASP A 52 13.00 -2.94 -8.89
C ASP A 52 12.08 -3.00 -10.13
N ASN A 53 11.75 -4.20 -10.60
CA ASN A 53 10.81 -4.40 -11.70
C ASN A 53 9.37 -4.35 -11.18
N ALA A 54 8.56 -3.48 -11.79
CA ALA A 54 7.15 -3.36 -11.46
C ALA A 54 6.41 -4.66 -11.82
N TRP A 55 5.69 -5.20 -10.84
CA TRP A 55 4.74 -6.31 -11.04
C TRP A 55 3.54 -5.87 -11.86
N THR A 56 2.95 -4.74 -11.48
CA THR A 56 1.82 -4.15 -12.21
C THR A 56 1.82 -2.63 -12.09
N LYS A 57 1.17 -1.99 -13.06
CA LYS A 57 0.93 -0.56 -13.10
C LYS A 57 -0.54 -0.32 -13.41
N GLY A 58 -1.09 0.77 -12.89
CA GLY A 58 -2.46 1.15 -13.18
C GLY A 58 -2.81 2.50 -12.58
N THR A 59 -4.10 2.75 -12.44
CA THR A 59 -4.63 3.97 -11.82
C THR A 59 -5.72 3.64 -10.82
N THR A 60 -5.81 4.43 -9.75
CA THR A 60 -6.95 4.36 -8.83
C THR A 60 -8.25 4.77 -9.52
N ASN A 61 -9.36 4.21 -9.06
CA ASN A 61 -10.70 4.56 -9.52
C ASN A 61 -11.22 5.86 -8.88
N ASP A 62 -12.49 6.19 -9.15
CA ASP A 62 -13.19 7.37 -8.63
C ASP A 62 -13.32 7.44 -7.11
N GLN A 63 -13.08 6.32 -6.42
CA GLN A 63 -13.08 6.23 -4.95
C GLN A 63 -11.64 6.16 -4.40
N GLY A 64 -10.62 6.42 -5.23
CA GLY A 64 -9.22 6.35 -4.82
C GLY A 64 -8.70 4.92 -4.61
N LYS A 65 -9.42 3.91 -5.09
CA LYS A 65 -9.11 2.50 -4.86
C LYS A 65 -8.36 1.87 -6.03
N PHE A 66 -7.44 0.96 -5.73
CA PHE A 66 -6.76 0.13 -6.71
C PHE A 66 -6.61 -1.31 -6.20
N ASN A 67 -6.89 -2.28 -7.06
CA ASN A 67 -6.84 -3.70 -6.71
C ASN A 67 -5.74 -4.40 -7.52
N PHE A 68 -4.97 -5.27 -6.86
CA PHE A 68 -4.03 -6.15 -7.54
C PHE A 68 -3.99 -7.53 -6.91
N VAL A 69 -3.65 -8.53 -7.72
CA VAL A 69 -3.42 -9.91 -7.26
C VAL A 69 -1.91 -10.11 -7.18
N PRO A 70 -1.34 -10.32 -5.99
CA PRO A 70 0.07 -10.64 -5.86
C PRO A 70 0.35 -12.09 -6.25
N ASP A 71 1.59 -12.37 -6.64
CA ASP A 71 2.08 -13.73 -6.76
C ASP A 71 2.41 -14.28 -5.36
N ILE A 72 1.58 -15.22 -4.87
CA ILE A 72 1.74 -15.82 -3.54
C ILE A 72 3.03 -16.62 -3.38
N SER A 73 3.69 -17.01 -4.47
CA SER A 73 5.02 -17.63 -4.40
C SER A 73 6.13 -16.64 -4.03
N LYS A 74 5.87 -15.33 -4.20
CA LYS A 74 6.75 -14.23 -3.83
C LYS A 74 6.29 -13.62 -2.51
N ALA A 75 6.36 -14.43 -1.46
CA ALA A 75 6.05 -13.97 -0.10
C ALA A 75 7.04 -12.87 0.35
N GLY A 76 6.55 -11.91 1.13
CA GLY A 76 7.34 -10.81 1.68
C GLY A 76 6.62 -9.47 1.60
N ASN A 77 7.40 -8.40 1.72
CA ASN A 77 6.92 -7.03 1.70
C ASN A 77 6.83 -6.50 0.27
N TRP A 78 5.62 -6.24 -0.19
CA TRP A 78 5.34 -5.63 -1.49
C TRP A 78 5.22 -4.13 -1.33
N GLU A 79 5.85 -3.36 -2.21
CA GLU A 79 5.74 -1.91 -2.21
C GLU A 79 4.70 -1.44 -3.21
N VAL A 80 3.76 -0.60 -2.76
CA VAL A 80 2.76 0.01 -3.62
C VAL A 80 2.98 1.52 -3.60
N LYS A 81 3.48 2.04 -4.71
CA LYS A 81 3.72 3.47 -4.92
C LYS A 81 2.53 4.10 -5.62
N ILE A 82 1.94 5.12 -4.99
CA ILE A 82 0.79 5.86 -5.53
C ILE A 82 1.20 7.33 -5.68
N ARG A 83 0.96 7.93 -6.86
CA ARG A 83 1.38 9.31 -7.18
C ARG A 83 0.34 10.06 -8.02
N GLN A 84 0.11 11.33 -7.68
CA GLN A 84 -0.75 12.24 -8.44
C GLN A 84 -0.32 13.69 -8.20
N ALA A 85 -0.01 14.44 -9.27
CA ALA A 85 0.30 15.87 -9.22
C ALA A 85 1.26 16.28 -8.06
N GLY A 86 2.39 15.57 -7.92
CA GLY A 86 3.38 15.80 -6.86
C GLY A 86 3.03 15.22 -5.49
N HIS A 87 1.77 14.83 -5.26
CA HIS A 87 1.31 14.17 -4.04
C HIS A 87 1.41 12.65 -4.18
N GLY A 88 1.42 11.95 -3.04
CA GLY A 88 1.36 10.49 -2.98
C GLY A 88 2.34 9.89 -1.97
N GLY A 89 2.42 8.57 -1.96
CA GLY A 89 3.15 7.82 -0.95
C GLY A 89 3.52 6.42 -1.40
N ILE A 90 4.21 5.70 -0.52
CA ILE A 90 4.49 4.28 -0.65
C ILE A 90 3.86 3.60 0.56
N VAL A 91 3.14 2.50 0.31
CA VAL A 91 2.67 1.60 1.37
C VAL A 91 3.30 0.23 1.16
N VAL A 92 3.70 -0.39 2.26
CA VAL A 92 4.25 -1.75 2.28
C VAL A 92 3.14 -2.71 2.66
N VAL A 93 2.89 -3.70 1.82
CA VAL A 93 1.86 -4.72 2.03
C VAL A 93 2.52 -6.09 2.24
N PRO A 94 2.38 -6.70 3.41
CA PRO A 94 2.88 -8.05 3.64
C PRO A 94 2.03 -9.08 2.89
N VAL A 95 2.69 -9.99 2.16
CA VAL A 95 2.05 -11.09 1.42
C VAL A 95 2.67 -12.42 1.86
N GLY A 96 1.85 -13.42 2.20
CA GLY A 96 2.29 -14.75 2.65
C GLY A 96 1.85 -15.11 4.08
N GLU A 97 2.41 -16.19 4.62
CA GLU A 97 2.11 -16.65 5.99
C GLU A 97 2.56 -15.61 7.03
N GLY A 98 1.59 -15.07 7.78
CA GLY A 98 1.77 -13.96 8.73
C GLY A 98 1.09 -12.64 8.33
N ALA A 99 0.54 -12.53 7.12
CA ALA A 99 -0.16 -11.32 6.66
C ALA A 99 -1.55 -11.10 7.29
N ILE A 100 -2.08 -12.09 8.02
CA ILE A 100 -3.41 -12.04 8.65
C ILE A 100 -3.30 -11.59 10.10
N ALA A 101 -2.81 -10.37 10.32
CA ALA A 101 -3.03 -9.62 11.56
C ALA A 101 -2.66 -8.15 11.31
N ASN A 102 -3.66 -7.27 11.23
CA ASN A 102 -3.49 -5.81 11.21
C ASN A 102 -2.70 -5.20 10.03
N SER A 103 -3.34 -5.10 8.87
CA SER A 103 -2.91 -4.14 7.84
C SER A 103 -3.85 -2.93 7.79
N THR A 104 -3.94 -2.19 8.90
CA THR A 104 -4.32 -0.78 8.84
C THR A 104 -3.09 -0.03 8.34
N GLY A 105 -2.96 0.08 7.01
CA GLY A 105 -1.78 0.68 6.37
C GLY A 105 -1.59 2.14 6.81
N GLN A 106 -0.62 2.39 7.68
CA GLN A 106 -0.11 3.73 7.93
C GLN A 106 0.70 4.13 6.71
N ALA A 107 0.21 5.08 5.91
CA ALA A 107 1.02 5.71 4.88
C ALA A 107 2.28 6.28 5.55
N SER A 108 3.46 5.92 5.04
CA SER A 108 4.71 6.55 5.46
C SER A 108 4.78 7.94 4.82
N THR A 109 4.03 8.89 5.37
CA THR A 109 4.25 10.32 5.15
C THR A 109 5.49 10.68 5.96
N ALA A 110 6.55 11.11 5.27
CA ALA A 110 7.73 11.63 5.93
C ALA A 110 7.32 12.78 6.87
N ALA A 111 7.71 12.65 8.14
CA ALA A 111 7.67 13.65 9.21
C ALA A 111 6.31 14.26 9.57
N THR A 112 5.49 13.50 10.32
CA THR A 112 4.58 14.08 11.33
C THR A 112 4.72 13.27 12.61
N THR A 113 5.14 13.94 13.68
CA THR A 113 5.26 13.43 15.05
C THR A 113 3.94 12.84 15.52
N GLN A 114 3.74 11.54 15.31
CA GLN A 114 2.71 10.80 16.01
C GLN A 114 3.17 10.59 17.45
N GLY A 115 2.29 10.92 18.41
CA GLY A 115 2.54 10.75 19.83
C GLY A 115 2.88 9.29 20.13
N SER A 116 4.18 9.00 20.21
CA SER A 116 4.70 7.71 20.62
C SER A 116 4.33 7.52 22.09
N SER A 117 3.51 6.51 22.38
CA SER A 117 3.39 5.95 23.72
C SER A 117 4.78 5.47 24.13
N PHE A 118 5.48 6.29 24.91
CA PHE A 118 6.84 5.99 25.34
C PHE A 118 6.83 4.79 26.30
N THR A 119 7.83 3.91 26.18
CA THR A 119 7.97 2.83 27.15
C THR A 119 8.29 3.41 28.53
N PRO A 120 7.92 2.75 29.64
CA PRO A 120 8.20 3.24 30.99
C PRO A 120 9.70 3.56 31.22
N LEU A 121 10.60 2.77 30.65
CA LEU A 121 12.04 3.02 30.69
C LEU A 121 12.45 4.27 29.91
N GLN A 122 11.82 4.51 28.77
CA GLN A 122 12.08 5.69 27.96
C GLN A 122 11.60 6.97 28.66
N ILE A 123 10.44 6.93 29.30
CA ILE A 123 9.92 8.03 30.14
C ILE A 123 10.89 8.30 31.31
N LEU A 124 11.36 7.25 31.98
CA LEU A 124 12.31 7.38 33.09
C LEU A 124 13.60 8.10 32.65
N LEU A 125 14.16 7.72 31.50
CA LEU A 125 15.38 8.33 30.96
C LEU A 125 15.16 9.79 30.56
N MET A 126 14.01 10.12 29.96
CA MET A 126 13.67 11.50 29.60
C MET A 126 13.54 12.39 30.85
N VAL A 127 12.78 11.94 31.85
CA VAL A 127 12.59 12.68 33.11
C VAL A 127 13.93 12.84 33.85
N GLY A 128 14.74 11.79 33.91
CA GLY A 128 16.07 11.83 34.52
C GLY A 128 17.00 12.84 33.84
N SER A 129 16.99 12.89 32.50
CA SER A 129 17.84 13.81 31.73
C SER A 129 17.45 15.27 31.92
N VAL A 130 16.14 15.56 31.94
CA VAL A 130 15.61 16.92 32.14
C VAL A 130 15.90 17.41 33.56
N THR A 131 15.59 16.59 34.56
CA THR A 131 15.86 16.93 35.98
C THR A 131 17.35 17.15 36.23
N TRP A 132 18.22 16.30 35.70
CA TRP A 132 19.67 16.48 35.80
C TRP A 132 20.15 17.76 35.11
N GLY A 133 19.58 18.12 33.95
CA GLY A 133 19.89 19.37 33.25
C GLY A 133 19.57 20.61 34.09
N PHE A 134 18.41 20.63 34.76
CA PHE A 134 18.04 21.72 35.67
C PHE A 134 18.95 21.78 36.91
N VAL A 135 19.29 20.64 37.51
CA VAL A 135 20.21 20.57 38.65
C VAL A 135 21.60 21.07 38.27
N GLY A 136 22.13 20.62 37.13
CA GLY A 136 23.42 21.06 36.61
C GLY A 136 23.47 22.57 36.36
N THR A 137 22.40 23.12 35.78
CA THR A 137 22.28 24.57 35.54
C THR A 137 22.24 25.35 36.86
N ALA A 138 21.45 24.88 37.84
CA ALA A 138 21.38 25.51 39.16
C ALA A 138 22.74 25.50 39.89
N LEU A 139 23.45 24.37 39.87
CA LEU A 139 24.78 24.25 40.47
C LEU A 139 25.83 25.12 39.77
N TYR A 140 25.76 25.23 38.44
CA TYR A 140 26.66 26.10 37.66
C TYR A 140 26.56 27.57 38.10
N PHE A 141 25.34 28.07 38.33
CA PHE A 141 25.14 29.43 38.84
C PHE A 141 25.44 29.56 40.33
N SER A 142 25.17 28.53 41.14
CA SER A 142 25.44 28.54 42.58
C SER A 142 26.95 28.53 42.92
N GLY A 143 27.79 28.00 42.01
CA GLY A 143 29.25 28.04 42.12
C GLY A 143 29.89 29.37 41.73
N ARG A 144 29.17 30.26 41.00
CA ARG A 144 29.65 31.61 40.67
C ARG A 144 29.25 32.57 41.79
N LYS A 145 30.07 32.63 42.84
CA LYS A 145 30.12 33.81 43.70
C LYS A 145 30.56 34.99 42.85
N VAL A 146 29.66 35.96 42.65
CA VAL A 146 30.02 37.32 42.18
C VAL A 146 30.61 38.10 43.34
#